data_AF-A0A845PQC7-F1
#
_entry.id   AF-A0A845PQC7-F1
#
_cell.length_a   1.000
_cell.length_b   1.000
_cell.length_c   1.000
_cell.angle_alpha   90.00
_cell.angle_beta   90.00
_cell.angle_gamma   90.00
#
_symmetry.space_group_name_H-M   'P 1'
#
loop_
_entity.id
_entity.type
_entity.pdbx_description
1 polymer ?
#
loop_
_entity_poly.entity_id
_entity_poly.type
_entity_poly.pdbx_seq_one_letter_code
_entity_poly.pdbx_strand_id
1 'polypeptide(L)'
;MEKLKEEILERARKAEDCETDYKKAYASNNVEDLLTIIKNNFHFWCFIEIIDVPLIKKYETLFNASKIYANVNVSEGYLIASGNATVKASGNAIVIALDNSTVDAFGDTIVTAFDNSSVIARDNASVKVYDKARVQALAEATVRAYDNSFVRARYNSTVRARYNSTVIAYDNVTVEAYDNSSVTAFDNSSVQALAEATVRACDNVTVEAWDNSTVRAYDNSTVRARDNSSVEVHNCSIVQASGSSSVEAYNYTNVRAWDNSRVKASGHSTVIASNYAKVTASWDATVRAYDKSTVIARDNVTVEAWNDVTVETYDDVYVTSKDTIPKVVLKDSAIYKILETNKVYSTSETIKFEKWKN
;
A
#
# COMPACT_ATOMS: atom_id res chain seq x y z
N MET A 1 -17.50 -24.63 -40.21
CA MET A 1 -18.43 -23.65 -39.61
C MET A 1 -19.27 -24.35 -38.54
N GLU A 2 -20.16 -25.27 -38.91
CA GLU A 2 -21.00 -26.04 -37.98
C GLU A 2 -20.19 -26.85 -36.96
N LYS A 3 -19.11 -27.51 -37.41
CA LYS A 3 -18.19 -28.27 -36.55
C LYS A 3 -17.53 -27.46 -35.42
N LEU A 4 -17.23 -26.17 -35.64
CA LEU A 4 -16.63 -25.31 -34.61
C LEU A 4 -17.67 -25.00 -33.53
N LYS A 5 -18.89 -24.63 -33.94
CA LYS A 5 -19.99 -24.35 -33.02
C LYS A 5 -20.34 -25.59 -32.19
N GLU A 6 -20.47 -26.76 -32.83
CA GLU A 6 -20.73 -28.02 -32.13
C GLU A 6 -19.65 -28.36 -31.10
N GLU A 7 -18.37 -28.24 -31.45
CA GLU A 7 -17.25 -28.50 -30.54
C GLU A 7 -17.25 -27.55 -29.34
N ILE A 8 -17.48 -26.25 -29.56
CA ILE A 8 -17.54 -25.26 -28.47
C ILE A 8 -18.70 -25.57 -27.53
N LEU A 9 -19.89 -25.85 -28.08
CA LEU A 9 -21.07 -26.17 -27.27
C LEU A 9 -20.88 -27.48 -26.48
N GLU A 10 -20.22 -28.48 -27.07
CA GLU A 10 -19.92 -29.73 -26.39
C GLU A 10 -18.91 -29.55 -25.25
N ARG A 11 -17.87 -28.73 -25.46
CA ARG A 11 -16.92 -28.34 -24.40
C ARG A 11 -17.63 -27.61 -23.27
N ALA A 12 -18.48 -26.63 -23.60
CA ALA A 12 -19.24 -25.88 -22.61
C ALA A 12 -20.20 -26.76 -21.81
N ARG A 13 -20.89 -27.70 -22.48
CA ARG A 13 -21.77 -28.68 -21.82
C ARG A 13 -21.01 -29.56 -20.82
N LYS A 14 -19.78 -29.98 -21.16
CA LYS A 14 -18.93 -30.79 -20.28
C LYS A 14 -18.38 -30.01 -19.09
N ALA A 15 -18.16 -28.71 -19.24
CA ALA A 15 -17.77 -27.83 -18.15
C ALA A 15 -18.92 -27.52 -17.17
N GLU A 16 -20.10 -28.13 -17.36
CA GLU A 16 -21.34 -27.87 -16.61
C GLU A 16 -21.72 -26.37 -16.58
N ASP A 17 -21.32 -25.62 -17.61
CA ASP A 17 -21.52 -24.18 -17.65
C ASP A 17 -23.01 -23.84 -17.73
N CYS A 18 -23.54 -23.32 -16.63
CA CYS A 18 -24.93 -22.86 -16.50
C CYS A 18 -25.07 -21.35 -16.72
N GLU A 19 -24.02 -20.67 -17.19
CA GLU A 19 -24.02 -19.23 -17.34
C GLU A 19 -24.88 -18.72 -18.51
N THR A 20 -25.22 -17.44 -18.41
CA THR A 20 -25.98 -16.69 -19.43
C THR A 20 -25.27 -16.74 -20.79
N ASP A 21 -23.95 -16.81 -20.83
CA ASP A 21 -23.18 -16.77 -22.07
C ASP A 21 -23.18 -18.09 -22.82
N TYR A 22 -23.23 -19.24 -22.12
CA TYR A 22 -23.52 -20.52 -22.76
C TYR A 22 -24.88 -20.48 -23.49
N LYS A 23 -25.93 -19.92 -22.85
CA LYS A 23 -27.25 -19.78 -23.47
C LYS A 23 -27.22 -18.88 -24.71
N LYS A 24 -26.48 -17.77 -24.65
CA LYS A 24 -26.28 -16.89 -25.82
C LYS A 24 -25.51 -17.60 -26.93
N ALA A 25 -24.44 -18.33 -26.59
CA ALA A 25 -23.63 -19.09 -27.53
C ALA A 25 -24.46 -20.18 -28.22
N TYR A 26 -25.31 -20.88 -27.47
CA TYR A 26 -26.26 -21.86 -28.02
C TYR A 26 -27.24 -21.21 -29.01
N ALA A 27 -27.80 -20.06 -28.64
CA ALA A 27 -28.74 -19.28 -29.45
C ALA A 27 -28.11 -18.50 -30.63
N SER A 28 -26.79 -18.50 -30.79
CA SER A 28 -26.11 -17.82 -31.91
C SER A 28 -26.57 -18.36 -33.27
N ASN A 29 -26.81 -17.49 -34.26
CA ASN A 29 -27.31 -17.95 -35.56
C ASN A 29 -26.19 -18.40 -36.50
N ASN A 30 -24.99 -17.83 -36.33
CA ASN A 30 -23.83 -18.11 -37.15
C ASN A 30 -22.52 -18.05 -36.32
N VAL A 31 -21.39 -18.34 -36.96
CA VAL A 31 -20.07 -18.36 -36.28
C VAL A 31 -19.59 -16.95 -35.91
N GLU A 32 -19.96 -15.92 -36.66
CA GLU A 32 -19.59 -14.53 -36.35
C GLU A 32 -20.28 -14.05 -35.06
N ASP A 33 -21.57 -14.36 -34.90
CA ASP A 33 -22.33 -14.14 -33.67
C ASP A 33 -21.67 -14.87 -32.49
N LEU A 34 -21.31 -16.14 -32.68
CA LEU A 34 -20.65 -16.96 -31.65
C LEU A 34 -19.30 -16.37 -31.24
N LEU A 35 -18.46 -15.98 -32.21
CA LEU A 35 -17.14 -15.40 -31.94
C LEU A 35 -17.26 -14.03 -31.28
N THR A 36 -18.31 -13.26 -31.58
CA THR A 36 -18.62 -12.01 -30.86
C THR A 36 -18.98 -12.27 -29.41
N ILE A 37 -19.79 -13.29 -29.12
CA ILE A 37 -20.11 -13.70 -27.74
C ILE A 37 -18.85 -14.13 -27.00
N ILE A 38 -17.97 -14.90 -27.65
CA ILE A 38 -16.68 -15.32 -27.08
C ILE A 38 -15.82 -14.11 -26.74
N LYS A 39 -15.68 -13.15 -27.65
CA LYS A 39 -14.89 -11.92 -27.42
C LYS A 39 -15.37 -11.10 -26.23
N ASN A 40 -16.68 -11.00 -26.05
CA ASN A 40 -17.26 -10.21 -24.97
C ASN A 40 -16.89 -10.72 -23.58
N ASN A 41 -16.61 -12.02 -23.44
CA ASN A 41 -16.15 -12.63 -22.20
C ASN A 41 -14.93 -13.53 -22.39
N PHE A 42 -14.01 -13.11 -23.26
CA PHE A 42 -12.88 -13.94 -23.73
C PHE A 42 -12.07 -14.53 -22.57
N HIS A 43 -11.82 -13.70 -21.56
CA HIS A 43 -11.20 -14.10 -20.30
C HIS A 43 -11.85 -15.35 -19.67
N PHE A 44 -13.18 -15.33 -19.52
CA PHE A 44 -13.92 -16.42 -18.89
C PHE A 44 -13.81 -17.69 -19.71
N TRP A 45 -14.07 -17.61 -21.03
CA TRP A 45 -13.99 -18.75 -21.94
C TRP A 45 -12.61 -19.43 -21.95
N CYS A 46 -11.53 -18.65 -21.77
CA CYS A 46 -10.18 -19.20 -21.63
C CYS A 46 -9.94 -19.79 -20.24
N PHE A 47 -10.41 -19.13 -19.18
CA PHE A 47 -10.24 -19.58 -17.79
C PHE A 47 -10.89 -20.94 -17.53
N ILE A 48 -12.08 -21.19 -18.09
CA ILE A 48 -12.76 -22.50 -17.98
C ILE A 48 -12.38 -23.47 -19.12
N GLU A 49 -11.30 -23.18 -19.84
CA GLU A 49 -10.70 -24.05 -20.87
C GLU A 49 -11.62 -24.43 -22.05
N ILE A 50 -12.72 -23.72 -22.27
CA ILE A 50 -13.55 -23.95 -23.48
C ILE A 50 -12.79 -23.45 -24.72
N ILE A 51 -12.19 -22.27 -24.64
CA ILE A 51 -11.35 -21.69 -25.68
C ILE A 51 -9.88 -21.80 -25.24
N ASP A 52 -9.20 -22.82 -25.77
CA ASP A 52 -7.81 -23.16 -25.47
C ASP A 52 -6.91 -23.06 -26.73
N VAL A 53 -5.60 -23.21 -26.53
CA VAL A 53 -4.62 -23.20 -27.61
C VAL A 53 -4.89 -24.31 -28.65
N PRO A 54 -5.16 -25.58 -28.28
CA PRO A 54 -5.49 -26.64 -29.24
C PRO A 54 -6.70 -26.32 -30.13
N LEU A 55 -7.79 -25.77 -29.59
CA LEU A 55 -8.98 -25.42 -30.34
C LEU A 55 -8.71 -24.28 -31.33
N ILE A 56 -8.01 -23.24 -30.89
CA ILE A 56 -7.65 -22.12 -31.75
C ILE A 56 -6.77 -22.61 -32.91
N LYS A 57 -5.79 -23.48 -32.65
CA LYS A 57 -4.95 -24.09 -33.70
C LYS A 57 -5.76 -24.98 -34.65
N LYS A 58 -6.72 -25.77 -34.15
CA LYS A 58 -7.58 -26.63 -34.97
C LYS A 58 -8.44 -25.85 -35.96
N TYR A 59 -8.86 -24.63 -35.60
CA TYR A 59 -9.73 -23.76 -36.40
C TYR A 59 -9.07 -22.40 -36.72
N GLU A 60 -7.75 -22.40 -36.93
CA GLU A 60 -6.90 -21.21 -37.00
C GLU A 60 -7.41 -20.15 -37.99
N THR A 61 -7.76 -20.55 -39.22
CA THR A 61 -8.24 -19.61 -40.24
C THR A 61 -9.48 -18.83 -39.78
N LEU A 62 -10.42 -19.47 -39.07
CA LEU A 62 -11.65 -18.84 -38.60
C LEU A 62 -11.38 -17.89 -37.44
N PHE A 63 -10.56 -18.31 -36.48
CA PHE A 63 -10.19 -17.48 -35.34
C PHE A 63 -9.34 -16.28 -35.77
N ASN A 64 -8.35 -16.48 -36.66
CA ASN A 64 -7.51 -15.41 -37.18
C ASN A 64 -8.32 -14.38 -37.97
N ALA A 65 -9.29 -14.80 -38.78
CA ALA A 65 -10.23 -13.90 -39.46
C ALA A 65 -11.04 -13.04 -38.49
N SER A 66 -11.26 -13.54 -37.26
CA SER A 66 -11.90 -12.81 -36.17
C SER A 66 -10.91 -12.18 -35.19
N LYS A 67 -9.62 -12.10 -35.50
CA LYS A 67 -8.59 -11.53 -34.60
C LYS A 67 -8.51 -12.23 -33.24
N ILE A 68 -8.67 -13.55 -33.20
CA ILE A 68 -8.44 -14.39 -32.03
C ILE A 68 -7.22 -15.26 -32.34
N TYR A 69 -6.24 -15.24 -31.45
CA TYR A 69 -4.92 -15.80 -31.66
C TYR A 69 -4.47 -16.64 -30.48
N ALA A 70 -3.52 -17.55 -30.70
CA ALA A 70 -2.94 -18.38 -29.65
C ALA A 70 -1.42 -18.46 -29.78
N ASN A 71 -0.70 -18.12 -28.71
CA ASN A 71 0.77 -18.23 -28.60
C ASN A 71 1.56 -17.57 -29.75
N VAL A 72 1.08 -16.43 -30.25
CA VAL A 72 1.74 -15.64 -31.30
C VAL A 72 1.80 -14.16 -30.91
N ASN A 73 2.67 -13.40 -31.58
CA ASN A 73 2.74 -11.96 -31.40
C ASN A 73 1.57 -11.25 -32.08
N VAL A 74 1.03 -10.21 -31.45
CA VAL A 74 -0.14 -9.48 -31.95
C VAL A 74 -0.01 -7.97 -31.72
N SER A 75 -0.67 -7.19 -32.56
CA SER A 75 -0.82 -5.73 -32.40
C SER A 75 -2.26 -5.28 -32.15
N GLU A 76 -3.20 -6.21 -32.17
CA GLU A 76 -4.61 -6.01 -31.86
C GLU A 76 -5.30 -7.37 -31.72
N GLY A 77 -6.53 -7.36 -31.22
CA GLY A 77 -7.35 -8.57 -31.09
C GLY A 77 -7.15 -9.29 -29.76
N TYR A 78 -7.56 -10.55 -29.72
CA TYR A 78 -7.62 -11.38 -28.52
C TYR A 78 -6.57 -12.46 -28.60
N LEU A 79 -5.72 -12.59 -27.58
CA LEU A 79 -4.64 -13.56 -27.55
C LEU A 79 -4.74 -14.42 -26.28
N ILE A 80 -4.67 -15.73 -26.44
CA ILE A 80 -4.33 -16.64 -25.34
C ILE A 80 -2.84 -16.99 -25.41
N ALA A 81 -2.13 -16.84 -24.29
CA ALA A 81 -0.75 -17.28 -24.11
C ALA A 81 -0.73 -18.36 -23.00
N SER A 82 -0.33 -19.59 -23.33
CA SER A 82 -0.38 -20.74 -22.41
C SER A 82 0.73 -21.76 -22.72
N GLY A 83 1.02 -22.65 -21.76
CA GLY A 83 1.96 -23.76 -21.95
C GLY A 83 3.43 -23.33 -22.11
N ASN A 84 3.84 -22.26 -21.42
CA ASN A 84 5.18 -21.63 -21.48
C ASN A 84 5.43 -20.74 -22.72
N ALA A 85 4.38 -20.29 -23.40
CA ALA A 85 4.53 -19.37 -24.54
C ALA A 85 5.19 -18.04 -24.13
N THR A 86 6.01 -17.49 -25.02
CA THR A 86 6.52 -16.11 -24.92
C THR A 86 5.99 -15.30 -26.08
N VAL A 87 5.25 -14.23 -25.80
CA VAL A 87 4.54 -13.43 -26.81
C VAL A 87 4.78 -11.94 -26.60
N LYS A 88 4.73 -11.19 -27.70
CA LYS A 88 4.66 -9.73 -27.72
C LYS A 88 3.26 -9.29 -28.07
N ALA A 89 2.70 -8.40 -27.27
CA ALA A 89 1.38 -7.83 -27.49
C ALA A 89 1.49 -6.30 -27.49
N SER A 90 0.80 -5.67 -28.43
CA SER A 90 0.87 -4.23 -28.62
C SER A 90 -0.44 -3.63 -29.09
N GLY A 91 -0.50 -2.30 -29.13
CA GLY A 91 -1.68 -1.56 -29.57
C GLY A 91 -2.85 -1.86 -28.64
N ASN A 92 -3.99 -2.24 -29.20
CA ASN A 92 -5.23 -2.53 -28.45
C ASN A 92 -5.43 -4.04 -28.23
N ALA A 93 -4.35 -4.81 -28.08
CA ALA A 93 -4.44 -6.24 -27.85
C ALA A 93 -5.02 -6.55 -26.45
N ILE A 94 -5.83 -7.60 -26.37
CA ILE A 94 -6.38 -8.16 -25.13
C ILE A 94 -5.77 -9.55 -24.96
N VAL A 95 -5.00 -9.75 -23.89
CA VAL A 95 -4.21 -10.97 -23.67
C VAL A 95 -4.67 -11.68 -22.41
N ILE A 96 -4.90 -12.99 -22.52
CA ILE A 96 -5.06 -13.92 -21.40
C ILE A 96 -3.79 -14.76 -21.31
N ALA A 97 -3.06 -14.61 -20.21
CA ALA A 97 -1.82 -15.32 -19.94
C ALA A 97 -2.05 -16.37 -18.84
N LEU A 98 -1.77 -17.63 -19.15
CA LEU A 98 -1.96 -18.79 -18.27
C LEU A 98 -0.64 -19.54 -18.07
N ASP A 99 -0.62 -20.44 -17.09
CA ASP A 99 0.50 -21.32 -16.78
C ASP A 99 1.80 -20.56 -16.46
N ASN A 100 2.88 -20.83 -17.20
CA ASN A 100 4.17 -20.12 -17.11
C ASN A 100 4.43 -19.26 -18.35
N SER A 101 3.38 -18.69 -18.95
CA SER A 101 3.53 -17.84 -20.12
C SER A 101 4.24 -16.51 -19.80
N THR A 102 4.87 -15.91 -20.80
CA THR A 102 5.51 -14.60 -20.70
C THR A 102 4.92 -13.66 -21.75
N VAL A 103 4.43 -12.50 -21.30
CA VAL A 103 3.84 -11.46 -22.16
C VAL A 103 4.66 -10.18 -22.07
N ASP A 104 5.18 -9.74 -23.21
CA ASP A 104 5.81 -8.43 -23.38
C ASP A 104 4.75 -7.47 -23.97
N ALA A 105 4.12 -6.67 -23.11
CA ALA A 105 2.99 -5.80 -23.40
C ALA A 105 3.40 -4.32 -23.48
N PHE A 106 2.98 -3.64 -24.55
CA PHE A 106 3.25 -2.20 -24.75
C PHE A 106 2.07 -1.49 -25.45
N GLY A 107 2.02 -0.15 -25.38
CA GLY A 107 0.85 0.62 -25.78
C GLY A 107 -0.39 0.35 -24.91
N ASP A 108 -1.58 0.48 -25.46
CA ASP A 108 -2.87 0.33 -24.76
C ASP A 108 -3.28 -1.15 -24.55
N THR A 109 -2.31 -2.04 -24.39
CA THR A 109 -2.55 -3.49 -24.25
C THR A 109 -3.19 -3.79 -22.91
N ILE A 110 -4.20 -4.67 -22.91
CA ILE A 110 -4.84 -5.19 -21.70
C ILE A 110 -4.36 -6.63 -21.49
N VAL A 111 -3.80 -6.93 -20.32
CA VAL A 111 -3.35 -8.28 -19.97
C VAL A 111 -4.06 -8.75 -18.70
N THR A 112 -4.64 -9.95 -18.73
CA THR A 112 -5.02 -10.68 -17.52
C THR A 112 -4.15 -11.93 -17.42
N ALA A 113 -3.39 -12.05 -16.34
CA ALA A 113 -2.44 -13.14 -16.14
C ALA A 113 -2.73 -13.97 -14.88
N PHE A 114 -2.57 -15.28 -14.98
CA PHE A 114 -2.82 -16.27 -13.94
C PHE A 114 -1.59 -17.13 -13.65
N ASP A 115 -1.69 -17.96 -12.61
CA ASP A 115 -0.70 -18.97 -12.26
C ASP A 115 0.69 -18.37 -12.01
N ASN A 116 1.70 -18.79 -12.78
CA ASN A 116 3.09 -18.32 -12.69
C ASN A 116 3.46 -17.44 -13.90
N SER A 117 2.47 -16.87 -14.58
CA SER A 117 2.69 -16.05 -15.76
C SER A 117 3.52 -14.81 -15.43
N SER A 118 4.32 -14.36 -16.40
CA SER A 118 5.17 -13.16 -16.27
C SER A 118 4.77 -12.11 -17.29
N VAL A 119 4.57 -10.87 -16.85
CA VAL A 119 4.18 -9.75 -17.72
C VAL A 119 5.20 -8.62 -17.59
N ILE A 120 5.71 -8.16 -18.73
CA ILE A 120 6.42 -6.87 -18.82
C ILE A 120 5.45 -5.88 -19.43
N ALA A 121 5.07 -4.85 -18.67
CA ALA A 121 4.11 -3.84 -19.09
C ALA A 121 4.81 -2.48 -19.23
N ARG A 122 4.62 -1.83 -20.37
CA ARG A 122 5.17 -0.50 -20.68
C ARG A 122 4.08 0.42 -21.20
N ASP A 123 4.39 1.71 -21.22
CA ASP A 123 3.50 2.78 -21.69
C ASP A 123 2.17 2.72 -20.93
N ASN A 124 1.03 2.65 -21.63
CA ASN A 124 -0.31 2.66 -21.04
C ASN A 124 -0.87 1.26 -20.76
N ALA A 125 -0.03 0.22 -20.75
CA ALA A 125 -0.50 -1.15 -20.61
C ALA A 125 -1.22 -1.35 -19.26
N SER A 126 -2.39 -1.99 -19.30
CA SER A 126 -3.22 -2.30 -18.13
C SER A 126 -3.16 -3.79 -17.83
N VAL A 127 -2.65 -4.15 -16.66
CA VAL A 127 -2.44 -5.54 -16.25
C VAL A 127 -3.28 -5.89 -15.02
N LYS A 128 -3.95 -7.04 -15.07
CA LYS A 128 -4.51 -7.73 -13.90
C LYS A 128 -3.76 -9.04 -13.70
N VAL A 129 -3.30 -9.31 -12.48
CA VAL A 129 -2.56 -10.54 -12.16
C VAL A 129 -3.09 -11.23 -10.92
N TYR A 130 -3.11 -12.56 -10.95
CA TYR A 130 -3.62 -13.44 -9.90
C TYR A 130 -2.57 -14.49 -9.52
N ASP A 131 -2.83 -15.23 -8.44
CA ASP A 131 -2.00 -16.33 -7.96
C ASP A 131 -0.54 -15.95 -7.68
N LYS A 132 0.42 -16.46 -8.46
CA LYS A 132 1.86 -16.23 -8.32
C LYS A 132 2.43 -15.43 -9.49
N ALA A 133 1.56 -14.80 -10.28
CA ALA A 133 1.98 -14.08 -11.46
C ALA A 133 2.87 -12.88 -11.11
N ARG A 134 3.78 -12.57 -12.03
CA ARG A 134 4.85 -11.57 -11.83
C ARG A 134 4.72 -10.46 -12.85
N VAL A 135 4.86 -9.22 -12.41
CA VAL A 135 4.77 -8.05 -13.29
C VAL A 135 6.01 -7.16 -13.14
N GLN A 136 6.57 -6.76 -14.27
CA GLN A 136 7.44 -5.59 -14.35
C GLN A 136 6.66 -4.46 -15.03
N ALA A 137 6.27 -3.44 -14.26
CA ALA A 137 5.55 -2.27 -14.73
C ALA A 137 6.52 -1.09 -14.91
N LEU A 138 6.46 -0.45 -16.07
CA LEU A 138 7.33 0.66 -16.46
C LEU A 138 6.48 1.78 -17.07
N ALA A 139 6.99 3.02 -17.01
CA ALA A 139 6.35 4.22 -17.51
C ALA A 139 4.97 4.42 -16.85
N GLU A 140 3.89 4.49 -17.61
CA GLU A 140 2.52 4.80 -17.15
C GLU A 140 1.67 3.53 -16.92
N ALA A 141 2.31 2.36 -16.84
CA ALA A 141 1.60 1.10 -16.75
C ALA A 141 0.76 1.01 -15.46
N THR A 142 -0.42 0.43 -15.59
CA THR A 142 -1.35 0.23 -14.46
C THR A 142 -1.48 -1.25 -14.13
N VAL A 143 -1.29 -1.61 -12.86
CA VAL A 143 -1.34 -3.00 -12.40
C VAL A 143 -2.36 -3.17 -11.29
N ARG A 144 -3.21 -4.20 -11.39
CA ARG A 144 -3.98 -4.74 -10.27
C ARG A 144 -3.47 -6.14 -9.95
N ALA A 145 -2.91 -6.30 -8.76
CA ALA A 145 -2.31 -7.53 -8.28
C ALA A 145 -3.13 -8.13 -7.15
N TYR A 146 -3.36 -9.43 -7.23
CA TYR A 146 -4.16 -10.21 -6.29
C TYR A 146 -3.37 -11.44 -5.81
N ASP A 147 -3.78 -11.98 -4.68
CA ASP A 147 -3.29 -13.22 -4.07
C ASP A 147 -1.81 -13.14 -3.70
N ASN A 148 -0.95 -13.98 -4.27
CA ASN A 148 0.49 -14.02 -3.99
C ASN A 148 1.31 -13.40 -5.13
N SER A 149 0.71 -12.46 -5.86
CA SER A 149 1.34 -11.81 -7.01
C SER A 149 2.53 -10.94 -6.61
N PHE A 150 3.47 -10.78 -7.53
CA PHE A 150 4.66 -9.95 -7.33
C PHE A 150 4.75 -8.85 -8.40
N VAL A 151 4.88 -7.59 -7.98
CA VAL A 151 4.98 -6.44 -8.88
C VAL A 151 6.27 -5.66 -8.61
N ARG A 152 7.05 -5.41 -9.66
CA ARG A 152 8.12 -4.42 -9.67
C ARG A 152 7.70 -3.25 -10.55
N ALA A 153 7.46 -2.09 -9.96
CA ALA A 153 7.01 -0.88 -10.64
C ALA A 153 8.09 0.20 -10.61
N ARG A 154 8.17 1.01 -11.68
CA ARG A 154 9.12 2.13 -11.82
C ARG A 154 8.47 3.32 -12.53
N TYR A 155 9.12 4.47 -12.48
CA TYR A 155 8.66 5.71 -13.11
C TYR A 155 7.28 6.15 -12.61
N ASN A 156 6.29 6.33 -13.48
CA ASN A 156 4.97 6.86 -13.15
C ASN A 156 3.88 5.77 -13.07
N SER A 157 4.28 4.51 -12.81
CA SER A 157 3.35 3.39 -12.81
C SER A 157 2.40 3.45 -11.61
N THR A 158 1.22 2.87 -11.77
CA THR A 158 0.21 2.76 -10.71
C THR A 158 -0.04 1.30 -10.36
N VAL A 159 0.00 0.96 -9.07
CA VAL A 159 -0.20 -0.42 -8.60
C VAL A 159 -1.28 -0.47 -7.54
N ARG A 160 -2.25 -1.37 -7.70
CA ARG A 160 -3.17 -1.77 -6.64
C ARG A 160 -2.91 -3.21 -6.24
N ALA A 161 -2.48 -3.43 -5.00
CA ALA A 161 -2.14 -4.72 -4.44
C ALA A 161 -3.16 -5.14 -3.38
N ARG A 162 -3.61 -6.40 -3.44
CA ARG A 162 -4.56 -6.99 -2.49
C ARG A 162 -4.10 -8.37 -2.00
N TYR A 163 -4.71 -8.81 -0.89
CA TYR A 163 -4.42 -10.10 -0.25
C TYR A 163 -2.96 -10.21 0.19
N ASN A 164 -2.14 -11.11 -0.37
CA ASN A 164 -0.75 -11.33 0.01
C ASN A 164 0.24 -10.80 -1.06
N SER A 165 -0.17 -9.80 -1.82
CA SER A 165 0.61 -9.29 -2.95
C SER A 165 1.84 -8.53 -2.46
N THR A 166 2.94 -8.64 -3.20
CA THR A 166 4.19 -7.93 -2.90
C THR A 166 4.51 -6.90 -3.99
N VAL A 167 4.83 -5.67 -3.59
CA VAL A 167 5.18 -4.57 -4.50
C VAL A 167 6.55 -4.00 -4.16
N ILE A 168 7.39 -3.81 -5.17
CA ILE A 168 8.59 -2.96 -5.10
C ILE A 168 8.40 -1.77 -6.03
N ALA A 169 8.42 -0.56 -5.48
CA ALA A 169 8.16 0.70 -6.15
C ALA A 169 9.40 1.62 -6.13
N TYR A 170 9.71 2.24 -7.27
CA TYR A 170 10.82 3.19 -7.44
C TYR A 170 10.33 4.45 -8.19
N ASP A 171 11.07 5.54 -8.08
CA ASP A 171 10.77 6.83 -8.73
C ASP A 171 9.46 7.48 -8.22
N ASN A 172 8.44 7.64 -9.08
CA ASN A 172 7.17 8.34 -8.79
C ASN A 172 5.97 7.38 -8.80
N VAL A 173 6.18 6.14 -8.35
CA VAL A 173 5.13 5.12 -8.40
C VAL A 173 4.07 5.38 -7.33
N THR A 174 2.80 5.21 -7.71
CA THR A 174 1.67 5.24 -6.78
C THR A 174 1.22 3.82 -6.45
N VAL A 175 1.12 3.49 -5.17
CA VAL A 175 0.70 2.16 -4.69
C VAL A 175 -0.49 2.27 -3.74
N GLU A 176 -1.56 1.53 -4.01
CA GLU A 176 -2.61 1.21 -3.04
C GLU A 176 -2.42 -0.24 -2.56
N ALA A 177 -2.14 -0.45 -1.28
CA ALA A 177 -1.94 -1.76 -0.67
C ALA A 177 -3.03 -2.05 0.37
N TYR A 178 -3.69 -3.20 0.21
CA TYR A 178 -4.77 -3.67 1.07
C TYR A 178 -4.44 -5.04 1.67
N ASP A 179 -5.18 -5.40 2.72
CA ASP A 179 -5.09 -6.70 3.41
C ASP A 179 -3.65 -6.95 3.91
N ASN A 180 -3.08 -8.12 3.62
CA ASN A 180 -1.72 -8.52 4.01
C ASN A 180 -0.65 -8.15 2.97
N SER A 181 -0.92 -7.13 2.13
CA SER A 181 0.02 -6.75 1.08
C SER A 181 1.28 -6.10 1.65
N SER A 182 2.42 -6.35 1.01
CA SER A 182 3.73 -5.82 1.41
C SER A 182 4.29 -4.88 0.34
N VAL A 183 4.74 -3.70 0.73
CA VAL A 183 5.29 -2.68 -0.16
C VAL A 183 6.68 -2.28 0.31
N THR A 184 7.64 -2.29 -0.62
CA THR A 184 8.89 -1.55 -0.48
C THR A 184 8.90 -0.40 -1.48
N ALA A 185 8.99 0.83 -1.00
CA ALA A 185 8.95 2.05 -1.79
C ALA A 185 10.21 2.90 -1.59
N PHE A 186 10.68 3.51 -2.68
CA PHE A 186 11.85 4.37 -2.75
C PHE A 186 11.56 5.68 -3.46
N ASP A 187 12.51 6.60 -3.40
CA ASP A 187 12.52 7.89 -4.11
C ASP A 187 11.30 8.76 -3.76
N ASN A 188 10.46 9.13 -4.74
CA ASN A 188 9.30 10.00 -4.58
C ASN A 188 7.97 9.21 -4.69
N SER A 189 8.01 7.90 -4.37
CA SER A 189 6.81 7.06 -4.45
C SER A 189 5.76 7.48 -3.42
N SER A 190 4.50 7.19 -3.70
CA SER A 190 3.36 7.41 -2.80
C SER A 190 2.66 6.09 -2.50
N VAL A 191 2.42 5.81 -1.22
CA VAL A 191 1.80 4.55 -0.77
C VAL A 191 0.60 4.83 0.12
N GLN A 192 -0.55 4.25 -0.21
CA GLN A 192 -1.67 4.09 0.70
C GLN A 192 -1.68 2.66 1.22
N ALA A 193 -1.62 2.49 2.53
CA ALA A 193 -1.65 1.21 3.22
C ALA A 193 -2.89 1.12 4.11
N LEU A 194 -3.69 0.07 3.91
CA LEU A 194 -4.95 -0.17 4.60
C LEU A 194 -4.99 -1.59 5.18
N ALA A 195 -5.83 -1.79 6.20
CA ALA A 195 -5.96 -3.05 6.94
C ALA A 195 -4.64 -3.50 7.58
N GLU A 196 -4.04 -4.61 7.14
CA GLU A 196 -2.83 -5.23 7.72
C GLU A 196 -1.59 -4.99 6.84
N ALA A 197 -1.66 -4.02 5.92
CA ALA A 197 -0.62 -3.79 4.94
C ALA A 197 0.69 -3.33 5.61
N THR A 198 1.81 -3.81 5.07
CA THR A 198 3.15 -3.48 5.58
C THR A 198 3.92 -2.66 4.55
N VAL A 199 4.52 -1.55 4.98
CA VAL A 199 5.28 -0.64 4.12
C VAL A 199 6.69 -0.42 4.66
N ARG A 200 7.68 -0.56 3.79
CA ARG A 200 9.03 -0.02 3.98
C ARG A 200 9.25 1.14 3.02
N ALA A 201 9.50 2.32 3.55
CA ALA A 201 9.67 3.58 2.82
C ALA A 201 11.07 4.15 3.04
N CYS A 202 11.74 4.56 1.97
CA CYS A 202 13.07 5.18 2.02
C CYS A 202 13.09 6.43 1.12
N ASP A 203 14.00 7.37 1.39
CA ASP A 203 14.14 8.65 0.68
C ASP A 203 12.95 9.61 0.89
N ASN A 204 12.28 10.08 -0.16
CA ASN A 204 11.22 11.10 -0.10
C ASN A 204 9.81 10.48 -0.23
N VAL A 205 9.64 9.23 0.23
CA VAL A 205 8.39 8.50 0.08
C VAL A 205 7.31 9.09 1.00
N THR A 206 6.10 9.20 0.47
CA THR A 206 4.91 9.56 1.24
C THR A 206 4.06 8.32 1.51
N VAL A 207 3.70 8.09 2.77
CA VAL A 207 2.87 6.96 3.21
C VAL A 207 1.64 7.45 3.97
N GLU A 208 0.46 6.96 3.58
CA GLU A 208 -0.77 7.07 4.37
C GLU A 208 -1.17 5.69 4.87
N ALA A 209 -1.10 5.48 6.19
CA ALA A 209 -1.35 4.22 6.87
C ALA A 209 -2.63 4.31 7.73
N TRP A 210 -3.49 3.31 7.57
CA TRP A 210 -4.81 3.23 8.19
C TRP A 210 -5.03 1.86 8.83
N ASP A 211 -6.01 1.79 9.75
CA ASP A 211 -6.37 0.57 10.48
C ASP A 211 -5.19 -0.04 11.25
N ASN A 212 -4.74 -1.25 10.89
CA ASN A 212 -3.67 -1.99 11.57
C ASN A 212 -2.37 -2.02 10.74
N SER A 213 -2.19 -1.03 9.84
CA SER A 213 -1.05 -1.00 8.93
C SER A 213 0.27 -0.78 9.68
N THR A 214 1.35 -1.35 9.16
CA THR A 214 2.70 -1.21 9.73
C THR A 214 3.61 -0.49 8.76
N VAL A 215 4.30 0.56 9.22
CA VAL A 215 5.23 1.36 8.41
C VAL A 215 6.60 1.42 9.06
N ARG A 216 7.64 1.15 8.27
CA ARG A 216 9.02 1.54 8.57
C ARG A 216 9.48 2.60 7.57
N ALA A 217 9.81 3.79 8.03
CA ALA A 217 10.25 4.89 7.17
C ALA A 217 11.65 5.39 7.55
N TYR A 218 12.42 5.77 6.53
CA TYR A 218 13.79 6.24 6.66
C TYR A 218 13.99 7.54 5.88
N ASP A 219 15.03 8.28 6.26
CA ASP A 219 15.51 9.49 5.60
C ASP A 219 14.48 10.62 5.60
N ASN A 220 14.02 11.09 4.43
CA ASN A 220 13.12 12.24 4.30
C ASN A 220 11.64 11.80 4.11
N SER A 221 11.29 10.61 4.60
CA SER A 221 9.95 10.05 4.39
C SER A 221 8.89 10.81 5.19
N THR A 222 7.69 10.90 4.63
CA THR A 222 6.52 11.49 5.31
C THR A 222 5.46 10.42 5.55
N VAL A 223 5.00 10.26 6.79
CA VAL A 223 4.01 9.26 7.19
C VAL A 223 2.80 9.93 7.85
N ARG A 224 1.60 9.59 7.37
CA ARG A 224 0.33 9.85 8.09
C ARG A 224 -0.20 8.52 8.61
N ALA A 225 -0.34 8.39 9.92
CA ALA A 225 -0.83 7.19 10.58
C ALA A 225 -2.14 7.47 11.33
N ARG A 226 -3.12 6.60 11.10
CA ARG A 226 -4.45 6.69 11.69
C ARG A 226 -4.85 5.37 12.34
N ASP A 227 -5.85 5.45 13.20
CA ASP A 227 -6.46 4.32 13.90
C ASP A 227 -5.45 3.52 14.72
N ASN A 228 -5.18 2.25 14.42
CA ASN A 228 -4.25 1.40 15.18
C ASN A 228 -2.91 1.19 14.46
N SER A 229 -2.53 2.12 13.57
CA SER A 229 -1.31 1.98 12.77
C SER A 229 -0.05 1.99 13.64
N SER A 230 0.94 1.20 13.24
CA SER A 230 2.26 1.14 13.87
C SER A 230 3.32 1.73 12.96
N VAL A 231 4.10 2.68 13.47
CA VAL A 231 5.08 3.43 12.68
C VAL A 231 6.42 3.43 13.39
N GLU A 232 7.46 3.05 12.68
CA GLU A 232 8.85 3.22 13.08
C GLU A 232 9.53 4.15 12.07
N VAL A 233 10.10 5.27 12.54
CA VAL A 233 10.77 6.26 11.69
C VAL A 233 12.15 6.64 12.19
N HIS A 234 13.03 6.87 11.23
CA HIS A 234 14.42 7.27 11.47
C HIS A 234 14.78 8.51 10.65
N ASN A 235 15.80 9.25 11.11
CA ASN A 235 16.39 10.40 10.40
C ASN A 235 15.38 11.55 10.23
N CYS A 236 15.49 12.33 9.16
CA CYS A 236 14.69 13.52 8.89
C CYS A 236 13.21 13.24 8.53
N SER A 237 12.63 12.15 9.03
CA SER A 237 11.26 11.74 8.72
C SER A 237 10.24 12.61 9.44
N ILE A 238 9.07 12.78 8.82
CA ILE A 238 7.94 13.53 9.37
C ILE A 238 6.76 12.61 9.58
N VAL A 239 6.16 12.63 10.77
CA VAL A 239 5.01 11.80 11.13
C VAL A 239 3.84 12.66 11.62
N GLN A 240 2.65 12.34 11.14
CA GLN A 240 1.37 12.77 11.72
C GLN A 240 0.62 11.53 12.21
N ALA A 241 0.30 11.46 13.49
CA ALA A 241 -0.31 10.30 14.13
C ALA A 241 -1.61 10.67 14.88
N SER A 242 -2.66 9.89 14.66
CA SER A 242 -3.97 10.07 15.31
C SER A 242 -4.62 8.76 15.71
N GLY A 243 -5.77 8.84 16.40
CA GLY A 243 -6.49 7.66 16.87
C GLY A 243 -5.74 6.96 18.01
N SER A 244 -5.41 5.69 17.81
CA SER A 244 -4.65 4.84 18.74
C SER A 244 -3.27 4.48 18.19
N SER A 245 -2.76 5.24 17.22
CA SER A 245 -1.52 4.93 16.51
C SER A 245 -0.31 4.90 17.45
N SER A 246 0.67 4.06 17.12
CA SER A 246 1.94 3.97 17.84
C SER A 246 3.09 4.41 16.95
N VAL A 247 3.94 5.32 17.44
CA VAL A 247 5.09 5.85 16.72
C VAL A 247 6.35 5.63 17.54
N GLU A 248 7.37 5.01 16.94
CA GLU A 248 8.75 5.03 17.42
C GLU A 248 9.59 5.90 16.50
N ALA A 249 10.24 6.92 17.07
CA ALA A 249 10.86 8.00 16.33
C ALA A 249 12.30 8.24 16.78
N TYR A 250 13.25 8.18 15.84
CA TYR A 250 14.68 8.17 16.13
C TYR A 250 15.45 9.15 15.24
N ASN A 251 16.34 9.95 15.83
CA ASN A 251 17.32 10.79 15.13
C ASN A 251 16.69 11.87 14.23
N TYR A 252 16.50 13.09 14.72
CA TYR A 252 16.04 14.25 13.91
C TYR A 252 14.65 14.10 13.28
N THR A 253 13.79 13.26 13.85
CA THR A 253 12.41 13.10 13.37
C THR A 253 11.50 14.19 13.90
N ASN A 254 10.43 14.49 13.16
CA ASN A 254 9.38 15.41 13.59
C ASN A 254 8.03 14.68 13.68
N VAL A 255 7.46 14.59 14.87
CA VAL A 255 6.19 13.88 15.11
C VAL A 255 5.13 14.88 15.58
N ARG A 256 3.96 14.86 14.94
CA ARG A 256 2.72 15.46 15.48
C ARG A 256 1.78 14.33 15.86
N ALA A 257 1.41 14.25 17.14
CA ALA A 257 0.55 13.20 17.67
C ALA A 257 -0.64 13.79 18.43
N TRP A 258 -1.83 13.25 18.18
CA TRP A 258 -3.05 13.63 18.90
C TRP A 258 -3.95 12.42 19.17
N ASP A 259 -5.03 12.63 19.90
CA ASP A 259 -5.92 11.59 20.43
C ASP A 259 -5.16 10.59 21.31
N ASN A 260 -5.51 9.31 21.27
CA ASN A 260 -4.88 8.27 22.08
C ASN A 260 -3.55 7.75 21.49
N SER A 261 -2.91 8.54 20.62
CA SER A 261 -1.63 8.17 20.01
C SER A 261 -0.53 8.03 21.05
N ARG A 262 0.39 7.10 20.80
CA ARG A 262 1.56 6.84 21.64
C ARG A 262 2.82 7.12 20.84
N VAL A 263 3.74 7.88 21.41
CA VAL A 263 5.02 8.22 20.78
C VAL A 263 6.16 7.83 21.71
N LYS A 264 7.13 7.09 21.19
CA LYS A 264 8.48 6.97 21.76
C LYS A 264 9.43 7.79 20.89
N ALA A 265 10.12 8.77 21.45
CA ALA A 265 11.00 9.65 20.70
C ALA A 265 12.40 9.72 21.31
N SER A 266 13.42 9.67 20.46
CA SER A 266 14.82 9.82 20.90
C SER A 266 15.74 10.41 19.83
N GLY A 267 16.92 10.88 20.23
CA GLY A 267 17.97 11.38 19.36
C GLY A 267 17.56 12.66 18.63
N HIS A 268 17.53 13.81 19.30
CA HIS A 268 17.14 15.09 18.68
C HIS A 268 15.75 15.10 17.99
N SER A 269 14.89 14.14 18.31
CA SER A 269 13.55 14.06 17.75
C SER A 269 12.63 15.09 18.41
N THR A 270 11.78 15.73 17.63
CA THR A 270 10.81 16.72 18.11
C THR A 270 9.40 16.16 18.06
N VAL A 271 8.67 16.25 19.17
CA VAL A 271 7.28 15.78 19.29
C VAL A 271 6.37 16.94 19.66
N ILE A 272 5.29 17.10 18.90
CA ILE A 272 4.14 17.94 19.28
C ILE A 272 3.00 16.98 19.64
N ALA A 273 2.54 17.01 20.88
CA ALA A 273 1.51 16.12 21.41
C ALA A 273 0.30 16.91 21.93
N SER A 274 -0.92 16.47 21.59
CA SER A 274 -2.16 17.06 22.11
C SER A 274 -3.23 16.01 22.40
N ASN A 275 -4.33 16.41 23.04
CA ASN A 275 -5.56 15.62 23.19
C ASN A 275 -5.36 14.15 23.61
N TYR A 276 -4.90 13.89 24.83
CA TYR A 276 -4.66 12.55 25.38
C TYR A 276 -3.44 11.80 24.82
N ALA A 277 -2.67 12.40 23.91
CA ALA A 277 -1.48 11.75 23.38
C ALA A 277 -0.45 11.48 24.49
N LYS A 278 0.21 10.33 24.39
CA LYS A 278 1.20 9.87 25.37
C LYS A 278 2.59 9.86 24.72
N VAL A 279 3.55 10.53 25.36
CA VAL A 279 4.91 10.63 24.86
C VAL A 279 5.87 10.06 25.89
N THR A 280 6.75 9.17 25.45
CA THR A 280 7.98 8.80 26.15
C THR A 280 9.14 9.36 25.36
N ALA A 281 9.92 10.26 25.95
CA ALA A 281 11.04 10.92 25.28
C ALA A 281 12.36 10.69 26.03
N SER A 282 13.45 10.52 25.28
CA SER A 282 14.80 10.42 25.82
C SER A 282 15.85 10.98 24.86
N TRP A 283 17.11 11.11 25.31
CA TRP A 283 18.29 11.39 24.48
C TRP A 283 18.13 12.61 23.57
N ASP A 284 18.17 13.81 24.15
CA ASP A 284 18.11 15.09 23.41
C ASP A 284 16.80 15.37 22.67
N ALA A 285 15.73 14.62 22.94
CA ALA A 285 14.42 14.88 22.35
C ALA A 285 13.79 16.16 22.91
N THR A 286 12.93 16.79 22.11
CA THR A 286 12.14 17.96 22.49
C THR A 286 10.66 17.66 22.38
N VAL A 287 9.89 17.97 23.42
CA VAL A 287 8.44 17.70 23.46
C VAL A 287 7.67 18.99 23.73
N ARG A 288 6.71 19.30 22.86
CA ARG A 288 5.66 20.30 23.11
C ARG A 288 4.35 19.59 23.35
N ALA A 289 3.84 19.64 24.58
CA ALA A 289 2.64 18.94 24.99
C ALA A 289 1.52 19.93 25.35
N TYR A 290 0.30 19.59 24.95
CA TYR A 290 -0.91 20.38 25.14
C TYR A 290 -2.07 19.54 25.69
N ASP A 291 -3.07 20.22 26.26
CA ASP A 291 -4.33 19.64 26.72
C ASP A 291 -4.12 18.46 27.67
N LYS A 292 -4.76 17.32 27.44
CA LYS A 292 -4.73 16.15 28.35
C LYS A 292 -3.58 15.19 28.05
N SER A 293 -2.51 15.65 27.41
CA SER A 293 -1.37 14.80 27.08
C SER A 293 -0.56 14.39 28.32
N THR A 294 0.14 13.28 28.20
CA THR A 294 1.06 12.77 29.24
C THR A 294 2.46 12.63 28.65
N VAL A 295 3.45 13.16 29.36
CA VAL A 295 4.86 13.07 28.96
C VAL A 295 5.66 12.37 30.05
N ILE A 296 6.42 11.35 29.65
CA ILE A 296 7.49 10.75 30.43
C ILE A 296 8.80 11.13 29.73
N ALA A 297 9.65 11.90 30.41
CA ALA A 297 10.90 12.41 29.84
C ALA A 297 12.11 11.92 30.67
N ARG A 298 13.20 11.54 29.99
CA ARG A 298 14.46 11.08 30.61
C ARG A 298 15.66 11.58 29.81
N ASP A 299 16.87 11.53 30.37
CA ASP A 299 18.13 11.65 29.61
C ASP A 299 18.22 12.89 28.67
N ASN A 300 18.34 14.09 29.24
CA ASN A 300 18.52 15.35 28.50
C ASN A 300 17.35 15.75 27.57
N VAL A 301 16.12 15.66 28.07
CA VAL A 301 14.92 16.06 27.30
C VAL A 301 14.43 17.45 27.71
N THR A 302 13.99 18.23 26.73
CA THR A 302 13.26 19.49 26.96
C THR A 302 11.76 19.30 26.74
N VAL A 303 10.95 19.76 27.70
CA VAL A 303 9.48 19.69 27.65
C VAL A 303 8.88 21.08 27.80
N GLU A 304 8.08 21.51 26.83
CA GLU A 304 7.16 22.65 26.96
C GLU A 304 5.74 22.10 27.16
N ALA A 305 5.13 22.38 28.32
CA ALA A 305 3.83 21.85 28.71
C ALA A 305 2.78 22.94 28.94
N TRP A 306 1.57 22.70 28.45
CA TRP A 306 0.46 23.65 28.48
C TRP A 306 -0.86 23.00 28.92
N ASN A 307 -1.78 23.79 29.47
CA ASN A 307 -3.13 23.37 29.86
C ASN A 307 -3.15 22.26 30.93
N ASP A 308 -3.68 21.08 30.62
CA ASP A 308 -3.94 19.99 31.56
C ASP A 308 -2.90 18.84 31.43
N VAL A 309 -1.69 19.18 30.97
CA VAL A 309 -0.63 18.20 30.72
C VAL A 309 -0.09 17.64 32.02
N THR A 310 0.26 16.35 31.97
CA THR A 310 0.95 15.67 33.06
C THR A 310 2.37 15.31 32.63
N VAL A 311 3.36 15.63 33.47
CA VAL A 311 4.77 15.36 33.18
C VAL A 311 5.40 14.55 34.32
N GLU A 312 6.12 13.50 33.96
CA GLU A 312 7.01 12.77 34.87
C GLU A 312 8.42 12.74 34.26
N THR A 313 9.41 13.15 35.04
CA THR A 313 10.78 13.32 34.57
C THR A 313 11.75 12.46 35.35
N TYR A 314 12.90 12.15 34.73
CA TYR A 314 14.05 11.47 35.30
C TYR A 314 15.33 12.10 34.74
N ASP A 315 16.42 12.05 35.50
CA ASP A 315 17.74 12.57 35.09
C ASP A 315 17.72 14.06 34.70
N ASP A 316 18.47 14.45 33.68
CA ASP A 316 18.69 15.85 33.27
C ASP A 316 17.54 16.38 32.39
N VAL A 317 16.34 16.51 32.92
CA VAL A 317 15.18 17.00 32.14
C VAL A 317 14.81 18.45 32.50
N TYR A 318 14.54 19.26 31.47
CA TYR A 318 14.07 20.64 31.63
C TYR A 318 12.62 20.81 31.20
N VAL A 319 11.74 21.14 32.15
CA VAL A 319 10.32 21.38 31.91
C VAL A 319 10.01 22.87 32.02
N THR A 320 9.24 23.39 31.07
CA THR A 320 8.69 24.75 31.12
C THR A 320 7.19 24.75 30.88
N SER A 321 6.51 25.68 31.53
CA SER A 321 5.10 25.99 31.27
C SER A 321 4.85 27.48 31.45
N LYS A 322 3.79 28.01 30.84
CA LYS A 322 3.38 29.40 31.07
C LYS A 322 2.87 29.59 32.50
N ASP A 323 1.91 28.77 32.90
CA ASP A 323 1.26 28.73 34.22
C ASP A 323 1.43 27.35 34.87
N THR A 324 0.83 27.14 36.05
CA THR A 324 0.90 25.84 36.74
C THR A 324 0.10 24.76 35.98
N ILE A 325 0.78 23.69 35.55
CA ILE A 325 0.12 22.49 35.05
C ILE A 325 -0.30 21.54 36.20
N PRO A 326 -1.32 20.68 36.00
CA PRO A 326 -1.91 19.89 37.09
C PRO A 326 -0.94 18.97 37.84
N LYS A 327 0.04 18.39 37.15
CA LYS A 327 0.96 17.43 37.76
C LYS A 327 2.33 17.45 37.08
N VAL A 328 3.36 17.71 37.89
CA VAL A 328 4.77 17.52 37.51
C VAL A 328 5.45 16.70 38.58
N VAL A 329 6.03 15.57 38.20
CA VAL A 329 6.85 14.74 39.07
C VAL A 329 8.29 14.86 38.62
N LEU A 330 9.12 15.51 39.44
CA LEU A 330 10.55 15.69 39.19
C LEU A 330 11.36 14.63 39.92
N LYS A 331 12.33 14.04 39.22
CA LYS A 331 13.31 13.07 39.78
C LYS A 331 14.71 13.43 39.32
N ASP A 332 15.70 13.07 40.14
CA ASP A 332 17.15 13.19 39.89
C ASP A 332 17.70 14.62 39.73
N SER A 333 18.00 15.06 38.50
CA SER A 333 18.53 16.41 38.20
C SER A 333 17.51 17.31 37.51
N ALA A 334 16.25 16.87 37.39
CA ALA A 334 15.24 17.58 36.61
C ALA A 334 14.81 18.92 37.22
N ILE A 335 14.52 19.87 36.34
CA ILE A 335 14.13 21.24 36.68
C ILE A 335 12.80 21.59 36.02
N TYR A 336 11.93 22.31 36.74
CA TYR A 336 10.69 22.85 36.21
C TYR A 336 10.62 24.37 36.42
N LYS A 337 10.36 25.13 35.36
CA LYS A 337 10.19 26.58 35.40
C LYS A 337 8.79 27.01 34.96
N ILE A 338 8.14 27.80 35.79
CA ILE A 338 6.88 28.50 35.44
C ILE A 338 7.25 29.90 34.94
N LEU A 339 6.96 30.18 33.68
CA LEU A 339 7.41 31.40 33.01
C LEU A 339 6.73 32.66 33.56
N GLU A 340 5.42 32.65 33.83
CA GLU A 340 4.70 33.85 34.31
C GLU A 340 5.17 34.34 35.68
N THR A 341 5.59 33.42 36.55
CA THR A 341 5.99 33.74 37.92
C THR A 341 7.51 33.72 38.11
N ASN A 342 8.26 33.30 37.10
CA ASN A 342 9.69 32.98 37.18
C ASN A 342 10.06 32.00 38.31
N LYS A 343 9.10 31.22 38.82
CA LYS A 343 9.37 30.18 39.82
C LYS A 343 10.09 29.00 39.19
N VAL A 344 11.10 28.49 39.89
CA VAL A 344 11.88 27.33 39.49
C VAL A 344 11.81 26.30 40.60
N TYR A 345 11.61 25.05 40.22
CA TYR A 345 11.50 23.89 41.09
C TYR A 345 12.53 22.84 40.69
N SER A 346 13.05 22.11 41.68
CA SER A 346 14.03 21.03 41.50
C SER A 346 13.62 19.78 42.30
N THR A 347 14.35 18.68 42.10
CA THR A 347 14.02 17.30 42.47
C THR A 347 13.91 17.00 43.97
N SER A 348 14.22 17.97 44.83
CA SER A 348 13.88 17.92 46.25
C SER A 348 12.38 18.03 46.54
N GLU A 349 11.53 18.23 45.52
CA GLU A 349 10.09 18.48 45.66
C GLU A 349 9.24 17.64 44.69
N THR A 350 8.32 16.81 45.22
CA THR A 350 7.21 16.27 44.39
C THR A 350 6.06 17.27 44.44
N ILE A 351 5.71 17.87 43.29
CA ILE A 351 4.77 18.98 43.27
C ILE A 351 3.46 18.57 42.60
N LYS A 352 2.38 18.51 43.38
CA LYS A 352 1.02 18.36 42.87
C LYS A 352 0.31 19.70 42.97
N PHE A 353 -0.18 20.21 41.84
CA PHE A 353 -1.01 21.39 41.81
C PHE A 353 -2.47 20.96 41.64
N GLU A 354 -3.31 21.19 42.65
CA GLU A 354 -4.76 21.01 42.51
C GLU A 354 -5.32 22.22 41.77
N LYS A 355 -5.66 22.05 40.49
CA LYS A 355 -6.39 23.08 39.73
C LYS A 355 -7.82 23.13 40.28
N TRP A 356 -8.16 24.20 40.99
CA TRP A 356 -9.52 24.42 41.48
C TRP A 356 -10.45 24.55 40.26
N LYS A 357 -11.42 23.65 40.14
CA LYS A 357 -12.49 23.76 39.14
C LYS A 357 -13.46 24.83 39.64
N ASN A 358 -13.48 25.99 39.00
CA ASN A 358 -14.59 26.93 39.10
C ASN A 358 -15.64 26.61 38.04
#